data_AF-A0A9P9FW96-F1
#
_entry.id   AF-A0A9P9FW96-F1
#
_cell.length_a   1.000
_cell.length_b   1.000
_cell.length_c   1.000
_cell.angle_alpha   90.00
_cell.angle_beta   90.00
_cell.angle_gamma   90.00
#
_symmetry.space_group_name_H-M   'P 1'
#
loop_
_entity.id
_entity.type
_entity.pdbx_description
1 polymer ?
#
loop_
_entity_poly.entity_id
_entity_poly.type
_entity_poly.pdbx_seq_one_letter_code
_entity_poly.pdbx_strand_id
1 'polypeptide(L)'
;MIALTNSKVALAALAFLSYAPLASSQNTPNENLVLADCGIGLGENGGSTSREAIYYNGDVWTGQGENTYKPTMMVNVPWTGQYPWGWAVFTMPNGDEFAVMNDLNVKDPNEAGFAHHSYEPTKDLTCYSYHRDRVFQLADGKWCSSAYVCNHRGRPSPNSEPEKPKPEPQKMEIHGSMNSDTVEFWNKPASQIMKTARESFLPDGYKCDTTKRRLNDKCTISWECSGDPANNSLERMAAVFDTLATHDKFTSEREVVTEVCRQPDTRPGKEGQCRQYEQKVDRYYKLPASIELTMRNIPRDGSGDNSNEHGNLKYTIECESRKWDCIFCNMVGIGLSVPVPIAGAPVLMSCLFC
;
A
#
# COMPACT_ATOMS: atom_id res chain seq x y z
N MET A 1 -54.95 53.50 49.61
CA MET A 1 -55.00 53.93 48.20
C MET A 1 -53.59 54.36 47.81
N ILE A 2 -52.76 53.43 47.31
CA ILE A 2 -51.44 53.73 46.74
C ILE A 2 -51.42 53.01 45.39
N ALA A 3 -51.32 53.81 44.35
CA ALA A 3 -51.46 53.44 42.96
C ALA A 3 -50.11 53.00 42.36
N LEU A 4 -50.19 51.91 41.57
CA LEU A 4 -49.61 51.77 40.23
C LEU A 4 -48.27 52.48 39.95
N THR A 5 -47.16 51.85 40.33
CA THR A 5 -45.87 52.04 39.67
C THR A 5 -45.16 50.70 39.62
N ASN A 6 -45.29 49.97 38.50
CA ASN A 6 -44.28 49.01 37.98
C ASN A 6 -44.76 48.24 36.72
N SER A 7 -45.55 48.88 35.84
CA SER A 7 -46.11 48.22 34.66
C SER A 7 -45.30 48.43 33.36
N LYS A 8 -43.99 48.71 33.45
CA LYS A 8 -43.10 48.83 32.28
C LYS A 8 -41.96 47.81 32.23
N VAL A 9 -41.60 47.20 33.36
CA VAL A 9 -40.52 46.19 33.41
C VAL A 9 -41.04 44.80 33.07
N ALA A 10 -42.30 44.48 33.41
CA ALA A 10 -42.91 43.19 33.13
C ALA A 10 -43.14 42.92 31.62
N LEU A 11 -43.39 43.97 30.83
CA LEU A 11 -43.61 43.85 29.37
C LEU A 11 -42.29 43.72 28.57
N ALA A 12 -41.18 44.24 29.10
CA ALA A 12 -39.86 44.07 28.46
C ALA A 12 -39.28 42.66 28.68
N ALA A 13 -39.53 42.05 29.85
CA ALA A 13 -39.06 40.69 30.15
C ALA A 13 -39.81 39.61 29.33
N LEU A 14 -41.08 39.83 28.99
CA LEU A 14 -41.86 38.91 28.13
C LEU A 14 -41.50 39.01 26.64
N ALA A 15 -40.91 40.12 26.18
CA ALA A 15 -40.45 40.28 24.80
C ALA A 15 -39.05 39.66 24.55
N PHE A 16 -38.25 39.45 25.60
CA PHE A 16 -36.93 38.79 25.48
C PHE A 16 -36.98 37.26 25.62
N LEU A 17 -38.09 36.69 26.11
CA LEU A 17 -38.28 35.24 26.20
C LEU A 17 -38.84 34.61 24.90
N SER A 18 -39.24 35.42 23.92
CA SER A 18 -39.84 34.97 22.66
C SER A 18 -38.82 34.73 21.51
N TYR A 19 -37.51 34.83 21.77
CA TYR A 19 -36.48 34.68 20.73
C TYR A 19 -35.39 33.64 21.05
N ALA A 20 -35.57 32.81 22.10
CA ALA A 20 -34.78 31.60 22.21
C ALA A 20 -35.44 30.54 21.30
N PRO A 21 -34.78 30.05 20.24
CA PRO A 21 -35.27 28.87 19.55
C PRO A 21 -35.29 27.75 20.58
N LEU A 22 -36.49 27.33 20.99
CA LEU A 22 -36.68 26.07 21.67
C LEU A 22 -36.35 25.01 20.63
N ALA A 23 -35.06 24.69 20.49
CA ALA A 23 -34.59 23.52 19.77
C ALA A 23 -35.17 22.31 20.52
N SER A 24 -36.36 21.89 20.08
CA SER A 24 -37.00 20.70 20.58
C SER A 24 -36.16 19.55 20.06
N SER A 25 -35.43 18.88 20.94
CA SER A 25 -34.65 17.72 20.55
C SER A 25 -35.57 16.73 19.84
N GLN A 26 -35.31 16.49 18.55
CA GLN A 26 -36.16 15.67 17.70
C GLN A 26 -35.48 14.31 17.56
N ASN A 27 -36.09 13.26 18.11
CA ASN A 27 -35.50 11.91 18.00
C ASN A 27 -35.57 11.41 16.54
N THR A 28 -34.44 11.37 15.83
CA THR A 28 -34.36 11.09 14.37
C THR A 28 -33.48 9.89 14.02
N PRO A 29 -33.73 8.69 14.58
CA PRO A 29 -32.81 7.54 14.47
C PRO A 29 -32.62 6.99 13.04
N ASN A 30 -33.42 7.44 12.09
CA ASN A 30 -33.41 6.99 10.70
C ASN A 30 -33.03 8.09 9.71
N GLU A 31 -32.57 9.25 10.19
CA GLU A 31 -32.22 10.34 9.31
C GLU A 31 -31.02 10.03 8.43
N ASN A 32 -31.00 10.68 7.27
CA ASN A 32 -29.87 10.71 6.37
C ASN A 32 -29.65 12.15 5.90
N LEU A 33 -28.40 12.58 5.94
CA LEU A 33 -27.93 13.80 5.31
C LEU A 33 -27.05 13.42 4.11
N VAL A 34 -27.36 13.94 2.93
CA VAL A 34 -26.58 13.72 1.71
C VAL A 34 -25.97 15.05 1.29
N LEU A 35 -24.64 15.11 1.22
CA LEU A 35 -23.93 16.21 0.57
C LEU A 35 -23.80 15.86 -0.91
N ALA A 36 -24.30 16.73 -1.79
CA ALA A 36 -24.41 16.45 -3.21
C ALA A 36 -23.91 17.60 -4.09
N ASP A 37 -23.29 17.23 -5.20
CA ASP A 37 -22.84 18.12 -6.26
C ASP A 37 -23.81 18.08 -7.43
N CYS A 38 -24.34 19.23 -7.81
CA CYS A 38 -25.39 19.34 -8.81
C CYS A 38 -24.93 20.06 -10.08
N GLY A 39 -25.34 19.51 -11.23
CA GLY A 39 -24.91 19.98 -12.54
C GLY A 39 -23.42 19.77 -12.79
N ILE A 40 -22.85 18.65 -12.34
CA ILE A 40 -21.49 18.24 -12.69
C ILE A 40 -21.34 18.22 -14.22
N GLY A 41 -20.23 18.73 -14.73
CA GLY A 41 -19.97 18.89 -16.16
C GLY A 41 -20.53 20.18 -16.77
N LEU A 42 -21.34 20.95 -16.02
CA LEU A 42 -21.93 22.22 -16.48
C LEU A 42 -21.25 23.45 -15.89
N GLY A 43 -20.40 23.29 -14.88
CA GLY A 43 -19.60 24.34 -14.26
C GLY A 43 -18.24 24.56 -14.92
N GLU A 44 -17.47 25.51 -14.39
CA GLU A 44 -16.10 25.80 -14.84
C GLU A 44 -15.23 24.53 -14.76
N ASN A 45 -14.46 24.26 -15.82
CA ASN A 45 -13.63 23.05 -15.96
C ASN A 45 -14.39 21.70 -15.81
N GLY A 46 -15.70 21.68 -16.06
CA GLY A 46 -16.52 20.48 -15.91
C GLY A 46 -16.94 20.19 -14.46
N GLY A 47 -16.76 21.15 -13.54
CA GLY A 47 -17.21 21.04 -12.15
C GLY A 47 -18.73 21.14 -11.97
N SER A 48 -19.17 21.11 -10.71
CA SER A 48 -20.57 21.33 -10.32
C SER A 48 -20.97 22.81 -10.41
N THR A 49 -22.25 23.06 -10.64
CA THR A 49 -22.83 24.41 -10.67
C THR A 49 -23.49 24.82 -9.36
N SER A 50 -23.93 23.84 -8.58
CA SER A 50 -24.43 24.06 -7.22
C SER A 50 -24.13 22.85 -6.34
N ARG A 51 -24.38 23.03 -5.05
CA ARG A 51 -23.88 22.24 -3.94
C ARG A 51 -24.99 22.18 -2.91
N GLU A 52 -25.54 21.00 -2.68
CA GLU A 52 -26.77 20.87 -1.90
C GLU A 52 -26.53 19.95 -0.71
N ALA A 53 -27.02 20.36 0.44
CA ALA A 53 -27.24 19.47 1.57
C ALA A 53 -28.70 19.02 1.53
N ILE A 54 -28.89 17.72 1.31
CA ILE A 54 -30.20 17.10 1.10
C ILE A 54 -30.51 16.21 2.31
N TYR A 55 -31.60 16.51 3.01
CA TYR A 55 -31.98 15.80 4.22
C TYR A 55 -33.21 14.90 3.99
N TYR A 56 -33.14 13.72 4.59
CA TYR A 56 -34.19 12.71 4.59
C TYR A 56 -34.46 12.30 6.03
N ASN A 57 -35.74 12.33 6.45
CA ASN A 57 -36.17 11.81 7.74
C ASN A 57 -36.31 10.27 7.77
N GLY A 58 -35.68 9.59 6.82
CA GLY A 58 -35.81 8.16 6.54
C GLY A 58 -34.85 7.76 5.43
N ASP A 59 -35.19 6.70 4.70
CA ASP A 59 -34.33 6.14 3.65
C ASP A 59 -34.14 7.13 2.49
N VAL A 60 -32.91 7.18 1.95
CA VAL A 60 -32.62 7.92 0.71
C VAL A 60 -32.98 7.08 -0.51
N TRP A 61 -32.67 5.77 -0.50
CA TRP A 61 -32.83 4.87 -1.65
C TRP A 61 -34.04 3.97 -1.49
N THR A 62 -34.79 3.76 -2.58
CA THR A 62 -35.99 2.91 -2.58
C THR A 62 -35.67 1.41 -2.61
N GLY A 63 -34.41 1.05 -2.83
CA GLY A 63 -33.98 -0.33 -3.08
C GLY A 63 -34.31 -0.84 -4.48
N GLN A 64 -35.03 -0.07 -5.31
CA GLN A 64 -35.39 -0.41 -6.68
C GLN A 64 -34.47 0.31 -7.68
N GLY A 65 -33.28 -0.24 -7.90
CA GLY A 65 -32.29 0.31 -8.84
C GLY A 65 -31.69 1.65 -8.36
N GLU A 66 -31.69 2.65 -9.24
CA GLU A 66 -31.12 3.99 -9.00
C GLU A 66 -32.11 4.97 -8.33
N ASN A 67 -33.33 4.54 -8.05
CA ASN A 67 -34.38 5.42 -7.55
C ASN A 67 -34.14 5.84 -6.09
N THR A 68 -34.35 7.13 -5.82
CA THR A 68 -34.32 7.73 -4.48
C THR A 68 -35.71 8.19 -4.06
N TYR A 69 -35.93 8.29 -2.75
CA TYR A 69 -37.11 8.93 -2.19
C TYR A 69 -37.04 10.45 -2.38
N LYS A 70 -38.17 11.12 -2.21
CA LYS A 70 -38.21 12.58 -2.19
C LYS A 70 -37.57 13.09 -0.89
N PRO A 71 -36.65 14.07 -0.95
CA PRO A 71 -36.06 14.63 0.27
C PRO A 71 -37.09 15.40 1.09
N THR A 72 -36.90 15.40 2.41
CA THR A 72 -37.74 16.15 3.34
C THR A 72 -37.42 17.64 3.27
N MET A 73 -36.13 17.97 3.20
CA MET A 73 -35.65 19.34 3.06
C MET A 73 -34.31 19.36 2.34
N MET A 74 -33.96 20.51 1.80
CA MET A 74 -32.73 20.72 1.06
C MET A 74 -32.33 22.18 1.19
N VAL A 75 -31.02 22.42 1.25
CA VAL A 75 -30.46 23.77 1.27
C VAL A 75 -29.21 23.81 0.41
N ASN A 76 -29.04 24.92 -0.30
CA ASN A 76 -27.81 25.20 -1.01
C ASN A 76 -26.72 25.52 0.01
N VAL A 77 -25.56 24.85 -0.11
CA VAL A 77 -24.40 25.16 0.72
C VAL A 77 -23.43 26.01 -0.11
N PRO A 78 -23.15 27.24 0.34
CA PRO A 78 -22.22 28.13 -0.35
C PRO A 78 -20.83 27.51 -0.48
N TRP A 79 -20.16 27.84 -1.58
CA TRP A 79 -18.79 27.42 -1.82
C TRP A 79 -17.82 28.06 -0.83
N THR A 80 -17.10 27.24 -0.07
CA THR A 80 -16.10 27.69 0.92
C THR A 80 -14.67 27.71 0.39
N GLY A 81 -14.45 27.40 -0.90
CA GLY A 81 -13.13 27.43 -1.54
C GLY A 81 -12.41 26.07 -1.62
N GLN A 82 -13.00 24.99 -1.11
CA GLN A 82 -12.36 23.67 -1.03
C GLN A 82 -13.27 22.54 -1.52
N TYR A 83 -12.75 21.68 -2.41
CA TYR A 83 -13.38 20.45 -2.91
C TYR A 83 -12.40 19.28 -2.81
N PRO A 84 -12.82 18.06 -2.43
CA PRO A 84 -14.16 17.71 -1.94
C PRO A 84 -14.50 18.39 -0.59
N TRP A 85 -15.73 18.20 -0.12
CA TRP A 85 -16.33 18.87 1.04
C TRP A 85 -15.70 18.47 2.38
N GLY A 86 -14.54 19.07 2.71
CA GLY A 86 -13.80 18.72 3.93
C GLY A 86 -14.43 19.29 5.21
N TRP A 87 -15.06 20.46 5.08
CA TRP A 87 -15.78 21.15 6.14
C TRP A 87 -16.96 21.93 5.55
N ALA A 88 -18.14 21.79 6.17
CA ALA A 88 -19.32 22.54 5.78
C ALA A 88 -20.18 22.90 6.99
N VAL A 89 -20.71 24.13 7.02
CA VAL A 89 -21.71 24.57 7.98
C VAL A 89 -22.87 25.19 7.24
N PHE A 90 -24.09 24.78 7.57
CA PHE A 90 -25.31 25.27 6.95
C PHE A 90 -26.50 25.12 7.89
N THR A 91 -27.54 25.92 7.65
CA THR A 91 -28.80 25.87 8.40
C THR A 91 -29.90 25.35 7.48
N MET A 92 -30.57 24.30 7.90
CA MET A 92 -31.71 23.72 7.18
C MET A 92 -32.95 24.63 7.26
N PRO A 93 -33.92 24.51 6.35
CA PRO A 93 -35.12 25.36 6.33
C PRO A 93 -35.96 25.33 7.62
N ASN A 94 -35.84 24.27 8.42
CA ASN A 94 -36.50 24.13 9.72
C ASN A 94 -35.74 24.82 10.88
N GLY A 95 -34.61 25.47 10.61
CA GLY A 95 -33.76 26.13 11.61
C GLY A 95 -32.67 25.23 12.23
N ASP A 96 -32.55 23.97 11.79
CA ASP A 96 -31.53 23.07 12.31
C ASP A 96 -30.15 23.38 11.72
N GLU A 97 -29.18 23.68 12.56
CA GLU A 97 -27.81 23.98 12.17
C GLU A 97 -26.99 22.70 12.09
N PHE A 98 -26.35 22.46 10.95
CA PHE A 98 -25.45 21.33 10.71
C PHE A 98 -24.00 21.80 10.58
N ALA A 99 -23.08 21.00 11.13
CA ALA A 99 -21.65 21.08 10.89
C ALA A 99 -21.14 19.71 10.44
N VAL A 100 -20.44 19.65 9.30
CA VAL A 100 -19.92 18.41 8.72
C VAL A 100 -18.42 18.50 8.57
N MET A 101 -17.72 17.42 8.94
CA MET A 101 -16.28 17.26 8.82
C MET A 101 -15.96 15.93 8.15
N ASN A 102 -15.27 15.96 7.01
CA ASN A 102 -14.91 14.77 6.23
C ASN A 102 -13.43 14.75 5.85
N ASP A 103 -12.83 13.56 5.85
CA ASP A 103 -11.54 13.28 5.23
C ASP A 103 -11.73 13.11 3.70
N LEU A 104 -10.93 13.85 2.96
CA LEU A 104 -10.96 13.92 1.50
C LEU A 104 -10.25 12.75 0.82
N ASN A 105 -9.47 11.97 1.56
CA ASN A 105 -8.64 10.90 1.01
C ASN A 105 -9.29 9.51 1.12
N VAL A 106 -10.49 9.45 1.68
CA VAL A 106 -11.23 8.20 1.87
C VAL A 106 -11.93 7.81 0.57
N LYS A 107 -11.74 6.56 0.14
CA LYS A 107 -12.35 6.01 -1.08
C LYS A 107 -13.75 5.47 -0.79
N ASP A 108 -14.62 5.48 -1.78
CA ASP A 108 -15.96 4.89 -1.64
C ASP A 108 -15.93 3.36 -1.54
N PRO A 109 -16.91 2.75 -0.85
CA PRO A 109 -17.75 3.31 0.21
C PRO A 109 -17.07 3.12 1.59
N ASN A 110 -16.57 4.17 2.21
CA ASN A 110 -15.93 4.07 3.54
C ASN A 110 -16.28 5.24 4.45
N GLU A 111 -16.20 4.99 5.76
CA GLU A 111 -16.36 6.02 6.79
C GLU A 111 -15.32 7.12 6.58
N ALA A 112 -15.81 8.34 6.37
CA ALA A 112 -15.01 9.49 6.00
C ALA A 112 -15.08 10.61 7.03
N GLY A 113 -16.02 10.57 7.98
CA GLY A 113 -16.12 11.62 8.99
C GLY A 113 -17.43 11.62 9.74
N PHE A 114 -17.88 12.80 10.15
CA PHE A 114 -19.09 12.97 10.94
C PHE A 114 -19.84 14.26 10.61
N ALA A 115 -21.13 14.26 10.91
CA ALA A 115 -21.98 15.44 10.89
C ALA A 115 -22.67 15.59 12.25
N HIS A 116 -22.65 16.82 12.75
CA HIS A 116 -23.28 17.22 13.99
C HIS A 116 -24.41 18.20 13.69
N HIS A 117 -25.51 18.14 14.44
CA HIS A 117 -26.59 19.12 14.28
C HIS A 117 -27.26 19.52 15.58
N SER A 118 -27.85 20.72 15.55
CA SER A 118 -28.38 21.41 16.74
C SER A 118 -29.59 20.75 17.38
N TYR A 119 -30.35 19.93 16.64
CA TYR A 119 -31.57 19.28 17.14
C TYR A 119 -31.29 17.93 17.84
N GLU A 120 -30.15 17.27 17.57
CA GLU A 120 -29.66 16.13 18.37
C GLU A 120 -28.18 16.32 18.78
N PRO A 121 -27.87 17.26 19.69
CA PRO A 121 -26.49 17.64 20.01
C PRO A 121 -25.69 16.55 20.76
N THR A 122 -26.30 15.41 21.06
CA THR A 122 -25.65 14.28 21.74
C THR A 122 -25.40 13.08 20.82
N LYS A 123 -25.79 13.18 19.54
CA LYS A 123 -25.70 12.08 18.58
C LYS A 123 -25.19 12.59 17.24
N ASP A 124 -23.94 12.30 16.96
CA ASP A 124 -23.36 12.59 15.65
C ASP A 124 -23.80 11.54 14.62
N LEU A 125 -23.97 11.99 13.38
CA LEU A 125 -24.14 11.13 12.22
C LEU A 125 -22.76 10.71 11.72
N THR A 126 -22.56 9.42 11.46
CA THR A 126 -21.35 8.96 10.77
C THR A 126 -21.48 9.24 9.27
N CYS A 127 -20.50 9.93 8.69
CA CYS A 127 -20.43 10.26 7.27
C CYS A 127 -19.57 9.26 6.50
N TYR A 128 -20.06 8.86 5.33
CA TYR A 128 -19.42 7.92 4.43
C TYR A 128 -19.15 8.59 3.09
N SER A 129 -17.94 8.41 2.55
CA SER A 129 -17.65 8.73 1.14
C SER A 129 -18.48 7.81 0.27
N TYR A 130 -19.37 8.36 -0.55
CA TYR A 130 -20.26 7.57 -1.40
C TYR A 130 -20.71 8.36 -2.62
N HIS A 131 -19.99 8.21 -3.73
CA HIS A 131 -20.28 8.87 -4.99
C HIS A 131 -21.27 8.04 -5.79
N ARG A 132 -22.50 8.54 -5.85
CA ARG A 132 -23.58 7.94 -6.62
C ARG A 132 -24.24 9.00 -7.48
N ASP A 133 -24.37 8.72 -8.77
CA ASP A 133 -25.01 9.64 -9.70
C ASP A 133 -26.52 9.66 -9.54
N ARG A 134 -27.12 10.80 -9.92
CA ARG A 134 -28.58 11.00 -10.05
C ARG A 134 -29.35 10.79 -8.75
N VAL A 135 -28.81 11.23 -7.62
CA VAL A 135 -29.49 11.13 -6.32
C VAL A 135 -30.71 12.03 -6.21
N PHE A 136 -30.71 13.17 -6.90
CA PHE A 136 -31.84 14.09 -6.94
C PHE A 136 -31.76 14.96 -8.21
N GLN A 137 -32.91 15.44 -8.71
CA GLN A 137 -32.98 16.41 -9.79
C GLN A 137 -33.55 17.73 -9.27
N LEU A 138 -32.79 18.81 -9.46
CA LEU A 138 -33.23 20.16 -9.11
C LEU A 138 -34.40 20.62 -10.00
N ALA A 139 -35.13 21.63 -9.55
CA ALA A 139 -36.25 22.21 -10.29
C ALA A 139 -35.82 22.82 -11.65
N ASP A 140 -34.56 23.21 -11.78
CA ASP A 140 -33.97 23.70 -13.04
C ASP A 140 -33.51 22.56 -13.97
N GLY A 141 -33.79 21.30 -13.62
CA GLY A 141 -33.51 20.11 -14.42
C GLY A 141 -32.11 19.53 -14.22
N LYS A 142 -31.25 20.13 -13.39
CA LYS A 142 -29.90 19.61 -13.15
C LYS A 142 -29.91 18.41 -12.22
N TRP A 143 -29.14 17.38 -12.58
CA TRP A 143 -28.94 16.22 -11.72
C TRP A 143 -27.86 16.46 -10.69
N CYS A 144 -28.09 15.92 -9.50
CA CYS A 144 -27.15 15.87 -8.39
C CYS A 144 -26.55 14.48 -8.25
N SER A 145 -25.27 14.42 -7.89
CA SER A 145 -24.55 13.21 -7.50
C SER A 145 -24.13 13.35 -6.04
N SER A 146 -24.27 12.30 -5.23
CA SER A 146 -23.79 12.35 -3.85
C SER A 146 -22.26 12.42 -3.82
N ALA A 147 -21.73 13.08 -2.81
CA ALA A 147 -20.31 13.03 -2.42
C ALA A 147 -20.18 12.30 -1.08
N TYR A 148 -21.04 12.65 -0.11
CA TYR A 148 -21.07 12.02 1.20
C TYR A 148 -22.51 11.71 1.64
N VAL A 149 -22.66 10.63 2.41
CA VAL A 149 -23.90 10.24 3.08
C VAL A 149 -23.63 10.10 4.57
N CYS A 150 -24.35 10.84 5.40
CA CYS A 150 -24.24 10.77 6.85
C CYS A 150 -25.51 10.20 7.48
N ASN A 151 -25.37 9.22 8.37
CA ASN A 151 -26.50 8.62 9.10
C ASN A 151 -26.08 7.91 10.39
N HIS A 152 -27.09 7.55 11.20
CA HIS A 152 -26.93 6.75 12.43
C HIS A 152 -26.79 5.24 12.20
N ARG A 153 -26.99 4.76 10.97
CA ARG A 153 -27.13 3.33 10.64
C ARG A 153 -25.81 2.63 10.36
N GLY A 154 -24.71 3.37 10.30
CA GLY A 154 -23.39 2.82 10.10
C GLY A 154 -23.11 2.34 8.67
N ARG A 155 -23.85 2.83 7.66
CA ARG A 155 -23.66 2.46 6.25
C ARG A 155 -24.27 3.48 5.28
N PRO A 156 -23.66 3.74 4.11
CA PRO A 156 -24.17 4.73 3.16
C PRO A 156 -25.42 4.28 2.39
N SER A 157 -25.87 3.03 2.46
CA SER A 157 -27.10 2.56 1.80
C SER A 157 -27.63 1.27 2.44
N PRO A 158 -28.95 0.98 2.41
CA PRO A 158 -29.49 -0.32 2.82
C PRO A 158 -28.85 -1.52 2.11
N ASN A 159 -28.35 -1.29 0.88
CA ASN A 159 -27.72 -2.30 0.03
C ASN A 159 -26.18 -2.23 0.02
N SER A 160 -25.57 -1.27 0.74
CA SER A 160 -24.12 -1.33 0.95
C SER A 160 -23.87 -2.36 2.04
N GLU A 161 -23.38 -3.54 1.66
CA GLU A 161 -22.78 -4.45 2.64
C GLU A 161 -21.59 -3.71 3.27
N PRO A 162 -21.46 -3.67 4.60
CA PRO A 162 -20.22 -3.21 5.22
C PRO A 162 -19.08 -4.06 4.64
N GLU A 163 -18.06 -3.41 4.08
CA GLU A 163 -16.87 -4.13 3.63
C GLU A 163 -16.37 -4.92 4.85
N LYS A 164 -16.38 -6.25 4.75
CA LYS A 164 -15.80 -7.10 5.78
C LYS A 164 -14.42 -6.53 6.10
N PRO A 165 -14.04 -6.35 7.38
CA PRO A 165 -12.71 -5.85 7.71
C PRO A 165 -11.72 -6.64 6.87
N LYS A 166 -10.96 -5.94 6.02
CA LYS A 166 -9.99 -6.60 5.14
C LYS A 166 -9.18 -7.52 6.03
N PRO A 167 -9.16 -8.84 5.77
CA PRO A 167 -8.35 -9.73 6.58
C PRO A 167 -6.95 -9.13 6.61
N GLU A 168 -6.36 -8.99 7.81
CA GLU A 168 -5.01 -8.47 7.93
C GLU A 168 -4.14 -9.12 6.86
N PRO A 169 -3.33 -8.36 6.10
CA PRO A 169 -2.50 -8.92 5.06
C PRO A 169 -1.73 -10.11 5.62
N GLN A 170 -1.82 -11.26 4.93
CA GLN A 170 -1.11 -12.45 5.38
C GLN A 170 0.38 -12.10 5.52
N LYS A 171 0.92 -12.27 6.73
CA LYS A 171 2.35 -12.07 6.94
C LYS A 171 3.10 -13.18 6.22
N MET A 172 4.14 -12.77 5.51
CA MET A 172 4.98 -13.67 4.73
C MET A 172 6.38 -13.69 5.31
N GLU A 173 7.05 -14.82 5.20
CA GLU A 173 8.46 -14.98 5.50
C GLU A 173 9.18 -15.66 4.35
N ILE A 174 10.47 -15.38 4.21
CA ILE A 174 11.35 -16.03 3.23
C ILE A 174 12.46 -16.72 4.00
N HIS A 175 12.59 -18.02 3.76
CA HIS A 175 13.70 -18.84 4.26
C HIS A 175 14.62 -19.17 3.11
N GLY A 176 15.91 -18.98 3.29
CA GLY A 176 16.93 -19.45 2.37
C GLY A 176 17.70 -20.63 2.94
N SER A 177 18.00 -21.57 2.07
CA SER A 177 18.89 -22.69 2.36
C SER A 177 20.01 -22.75 1.32
N MET A 178 21.19 -23.16 1.75
CA MET A 178 22.35 -23.28 0.88
C MET A 178 23.18 -24.52 1.20
N ASN A 179 23.96 -24.94 0.22
CA ASN A 179 24.98 -25.98 0.36
C ASN A 179 26.35 -25.35 0.59
N SER A 180 27.30 -26.13 1.10
CA SER A 180 28.69 -25.69 1.35
C SER A 180 29.56 -25.58 0.09
N ASP A 181 29.03 -25.91 -1.10
CA ASP A 181 29.77 -25.75 -2.34
C ASP A 181 29.92 -24.27 -2.70
N THR A 182 31.13 -23.90 -3.12
CA THR A 182 31.43 -22.53 -3.55
C THR A 182 32.05 -22.50 -4.93
N VAL A 183 31.82 -21.38 -5.61
CA VAL A 183 32.37 -21.09 -6.94
C VAL A 183 33.08 -19.75 -6.89
N GLU A 184 34.12 -19.61 -7.72
CA GLU A 184 34.91 -18.39 -7.81
C GLU A 184 34.93 -17.90 -9.26
N PHE A 185 34.68 -16.61 -9.45
CA PHE A 185 34.66 -15.96 -10.76
C PHE A 185 35.73 -14.88 -10.85
N TRP A 186 36.47 -14.90 -11.96
CA TRP A 186 37.37 -13.80 -12.31
C TRP A 186 36.56 -12.61 -12.84
N ASN A 187 36.78 -11.45 -12.22
CA ASN A 187 36.24 -10.14 -12.58
C ASN A 187 34.72 -10.10 -12.84
N LYS A 188 33.95 -10.93 -12.13
CA LYS A 188 32.48 -10.99 -12.23
C LYS A 188 31.86 -11.03 -10.83
N PRO A 189 31.35 -9.90 -10.30
CA PRO A 189 30.80 -9.84 -8.95
C PRO A 189 29.50 -10.61 -8.83
N ALA A 190 29.16 -11.03 -7.61
CA ALA A 190 27.94 -11.77 -7.32
C ALA A 190 26.67 -11.02 -7.77
N SER A 191 26.66 -9.69 -7.68
CA SER A 191 25.54 -8.84 -8.11
C SER A 191 25.22 -8.99 -9.60
N GLN A 192 26.26 -9.14 -10.43
CA GLN A 192 26.08 -9.37 -11.86
C GLN A 192 25.53 -10.78 -12.15
N ILE A 193 25.91 -11.77 -11.35
CA ILE A 193 25.41 -13.15 -11.49
C ILE A 193 23.96 -13.22 -11.03
N MET A 194 23.63 -12.65 -9.87
CA MET A 194 22.29 -12.68 -9.27
C MET A 194 21.26 -11.92 -10.11
N LYS A 195 21.66 -10.90 -10.88
CA LYS A 195 20.78 -10.22 -11.83
C LYS A 195 20.13 -11.16 -12.85
N THR A 196 20.79 -12.29 -13.17
CA THR A 196 20.25 -13.29 -14.11
C THR A 196 18.98 -13.97 -13.59
N ALA A 197 18.64 -13.82 -12.30
CA ALA A 197 17.39 -14.31 -11.72
C ALA A 197 16.17 -13.74 -12.47
N ARG A 198 16.06 -12.42 -12.54
CA ARG A 198 14.92 -11.73 -13.18
C ARG A 198 14.89 -11.96 -14.68
N GLU A 199 16.06 -12.10 -15.30
CA GLU A 199 16.17 -12.44 -16.72
C GLU A 199 15.67 -13.86 -17.02
N SER A 200 15.52 -14.71 -16.00
CA SER A 200 14.96 -16.05 -16.15
C SER A 200 13.44 -16.07 -16.02
N PHE A 201 12.79 -15.04 -15.48
CA PHE A 201 11.34 -15.04 -15.27
C PHE A 201 10.58 -15.05 -16.60
N LEU A 202 9.57 -15.92 -16.69
CA LEU A 202 8.68 -16.00 -17.84
C LEU A 202 7.64 -14.87 -17.77
N PRO A 203 7.03 -14.48 -18.91
CA PRO A 203 6.08 -13.36 -18.97
C PRO A 203 4.86 -13.51 -18.06
N ASP A 204 4.57 -14.73 -17.64
CA ASP A 204 3.42 -15.06 -16.81
C ASP A 204 3.68 -14.87 -15.30
N GLY A 205 4.91 -14.58 -14.91
CA GLY A 205 5.28 -14.15 -13.55
C GLY A 205 5.21 -15.22 -12.47
N TYR A 206 4.90 -16.48 -12.83
CA TYR A 206 4.80 -17.59 -11.88
C TYR A 206 5.87 -18.67 -12.09
N LYS A 207 6.63 -18.62 -13.19
CA LYS A 207 7.71 -19.57 -13.55
C LYS A 207 8.93 -18.84 -14.11
N CYS A 208 10.02 -19.59 -14.24
CA CYS A 208 11.25 -19.18 -14.93
C CYS A 208 11.67 -20.20 -15.99
N ASP A 209 12.44 -19.70 -16.94
CA ASP A 209 13.25 -20.47 -17.86
C ASP A 209 14.33 -21.25 -17.10
N THR A 210 14.18 -22.57 -17.10
CA THR A 210 15.09 -23.51 -16.43
C THR A 210 16.30 -23.87 -17.29
N THR A 211 16.44 -23.29 -18.49
CA THR A 211 17.55 -23.56 -19.39
C THR A 211 18.87 -23.10 -18.78
N LYS A 212 19.89 -23.98 -18.84
CA LYS A 212 21.25 -23.63 -18.40
C LYS A 212 21.81 -22.48 -19.23
N ARG A 213 22.22 -21.41 -18.57
CA ARG A 213 22.85 -20.22 -19.16
C ARG A 213 24.34 -20.22 -18.87
N ARG A 214 25.17 -19.87 -19.86
CA ARG A 214 26.61 -19.77 -19.68
C ARG A 214 26.96 -18.49 -18.90
N LEU A 215 27.75 -18.64 -17.83
CA LEU A 215 28.33 -17.52 -17.10
C LEU A 215 29.72 -17.14 -17.64
N ASN A 216 30.49 -18.14 -18.06
CA ASN A 216 31.78 -18.04 -18.75
C ASN A 216 32.05 -19.38 -19.48
N ASP A 217 33.28 -19.59 -19.98
CA ASP A 217 33.65 -20.80 -20.72
C ASP A 217 33.60 -22.09 -19.88
N LYS A 218 33.62 -21.99 -18.54
CA LYS A 218 33.75 -23.12 -17.61
C LYS A 218 32.57 -23.30 -16.67
N CYS A 219 31.63 -22.36 -16.64
CA CYS A 219 30.56 -22.30 -15.66
C CYS A 219 29.20 -22.00 -16.31
N THR A 220 28.17 -22.71 -15.85
CA THR A 220 26.77 -22.47 -16.21
C THR A 220 25.92 -22.23 -14.97
N ILE A 221 24.79 -21.54 -15.13
CA ILE A 221 23.77 -21.33 -14.11
C ILE A 221 22.43 -21.84 -14.62
N SER A 222 21.67 -22.53 -13.76
CA SER A 222 20.26 -22.88 -13.98
C SER A 222 19.40 -22.34 -12.85
N TRP A 223 18.16 -22.05 -13.19
CA TRP A 223 17.14 -21.57 -12.26
C TRP A 223 16.02 -22.60 -12.16
N GLU A 224 15.53 -22.82 -10.95
CA GLU A 224 14.31 -23.56 -10.65
C GLU A 224 13.41 -22.61 -9.87
N CYS A 225 12.19 -22.38 -10.33
CA CYS A 225 11.30 -21.50 -9.59
C CYS A 225 9.82 -21.74 -9.87
N SER A 226 9.04 -21.41 -8.84
CA SER A 226 7.60 -21.43 -8.78
C SER A 226 7.17 -20.26 -7.91
N GLY A 227 6.16 -19.50 -8.31
CA GLY A 227 5.71 -18.38 -7.48
C GLY A 227 4.24 -18.08 -7.65
N ASP A 228 3.62 -17.70 -6.54
CA ASP A 228 2.26 -17.20 -6.52
C ASP A 228 2.24 -15.74 -7.01
N PRO A 229 1.57 -15.44 -8.14
CA PRO A 229 1.50 -14.09 -8.69
C PRO A 229 0.70 -13.13 -7.77
N ALA A 230 -0.23 -13.64 -6.95
CA ALA A 230 -0.99 -12.80 -6.02
C ALA A 230 -0.08 -12.14 -4.96
N ASN A 231 1.07 -12.76 -4.68
CA ASN A 231 2.03 -12.30 -3.68
C ASN A 231 3.31 -11.71 -4.27
N ASN A 232 3.43 -11.62 -5.60
CA ASN A 232 4.66 -11.23 -6.30
C ASN A 232 5.88 -12.02 -5.79
N SER A 233 5.68 -13.32 -5.58
CA SER A 233 6.61 -14.20 -4.85
C SER A 233 8.01 -14.21 -5.45
N LEU A 234 8.11 -14.35 -6.77
CA LEU A 234 9.39 -14.40 -7.48
C LEU A 234 10.16 -13.08 -7.39
N GLU A 235 9.48 -11.93 -7.51
CA GLU A 235 10.14 -10.62 -7.40
C GLU A 235 10.65 -10.34 -5.98
N ARG A 236 9.86 -10.71 -4.96
CA ARG A 236 10.28 -10.59 -3.56
C ARG A 236 11.52 -11.45 -3.28
N MET A 237 11.53 -12.69 -3.76
CA MET A 237 12.67 -13.59 -3.61
C MET A 237 13.88 -13.12 -4.45
N ALA A 238 13.70 -12.58 -5.66
CA ALA A 238 14.79 -12.02 -6.45
C ALA A 238 15.49 -10.84 -5.76
N ALA A 239 14.73 -9.99 -5.08
CA ALA A 239 15.29 -8.88 -4.32
C ALA A 239 16.13 -9.33 -3.10
N VAL A 240 15.88 -10.53 -2.57
CA VAL A 240 16.76 -11.15 -1.58
C VAL A 240 18.14 -11.38 -2.20
N PHE A 241 18.22 -11.86 -3.44
CA PHE A 241 19.51 -12.04 -4.11
C PHE A 241 20.23 -10.73 -4.40
N ASP A 242 19.52 -9.65 -4.73
CA ASP A 242 20.16 -8.33 -4.88
C ASP A 242 20.84 -7.89 -3.57
N THR A 243 20.16 -8.12 -2.45
CA THR A 243 20.68 -7.77 -1.12
C THR A 243 21.85 -8.67 -0.74
N LEU A 244 21.67 -10.00 -0.88
CA LEU A 244 22.70 -11.00 -0.58
C LEU A 244 23.97 -10.75 -1.40
N ALA A 245 23.84 -10.44 -2.69
CA ALA A 245 24.96 -10.23 -3.59
C ALA A 245 25.94 -9.11 -3.18
N THR A 246 25.54 -8.24 -2.25
CA THR A 246 26.37 -7.17 -1.68
C THR A 246 26.78 -7.42 -0.24
N HIS A 247 26.31 -8.51 0.37
CA HIS A 247 26.58 -8.85 1.76
C HIS A 247 27.91 -9.60 1.87
N ASP A 248 28.80 -9.09 2.74
CA ASP A 248 30.14 -9.63 3.05
C ASP A 248 30.15 -11.11 3.50
N LYS A 249 29.06 -11.59 4.10
CA LYS A 249 28.88 -13.00 4.50
C LYS A 249 28.40 -13.91 3.37
N PHE A 250 27.89 -13.36 2.28
CA PHE A 250 27.43 -14.12 1.11
C PHE A 250 28.44 -14.13 -0.03
N THR A 251 29.21 -13.05 -0.19
CA THR A 251 30.27 -13.01 -1.20
C THR A 251 31.56 -12.47 -0.60
N SER A 252 32.70 -13.00 -1.06
CA SER A 252 34.01 -12.48 -0.72
C SER A 252 34.79 -12.12 -1.98
N GLU A 253 35.59 -11.07 -1.87
CA GLU A 253 36.48 -10.59 -2.92
C GLU A 253 37.93 -10.81 -2.49
N ARG A 254 38.76 -11.30 -3.41
CA ARG A 254 40.22 -11.29 -3.26
C ARG A 254 40.87 -10.70 -4.49
N GLU A 255 41.89 -9.88 -4.27
CA GLU A 255 42.73 -9.32 -5.32
C GLU A 255 44.05 -10.10 -5.42
N VAL A 256 44.49 -10.37 -6.65
CA VAL A 256 45.79 -10.95 -6.95
C VAL A 256 46.54 -9.95 -7.80
N VAL A 257 47.64 -9.40 -7.26
CA VAL A 257 48.50 -8.46 -7.98
C VAL A 257 49.63 -9.25 -8.63
N THR A 258 49.73 -9.16 -9.96
CA THR A 258 50.79 -9.79 -10.75
C THR A 258 51.59 -8.70 -11.46
N GLU A 259 52.91 -8.73 -11.36
CA GLU A 259 53.76 -7.85 -12.14
C GLU A 259 53.93 -8.41 -13.56
N VAL A 260 53.42 -7.68 -14.55
CA VAL A 260 53.52 -8.06 -15.96
C VAL A 260 54.60 -7.21 -16.61
N CYS A 261 55.49 -7.86 -17.36
CA CYS A 261 56.49 -7.15 -18.13
C CYS A 261 55.85 -6.44 -19.32
N ARG A 262 55.80 -5.10 -19.28
CA ARG A 262 55.29 -4.27 -20.38
C ARG A 262 56.31 -4.06 -21.47
N GLN A 263 57.57 -3.91 -21.07
CA GLN A 263 58.67 -3.64 -21.98
C GLN A 263 59.82 -4.62 -21.74
N PRO A 264 59.84 -5.76 -22.46
CA PRO A 264 60.98 -6.67 -22.45
C PRO A 264 62.25 -5.95 -22.93
N ASP A 265 63.40 -6.26 -22.33
CA ASP A 265 64.69 -5.75 -22.77
C ASP A 265 65.16 -6.53 -24.00
N THR A 266 65.25 -5.85 -25.13
CA THR A 266 65.67 -6.41 -26.42
C THR A 266 67.13 -6.10 -26.75
N ARG A 267 67.89 -5.47 -25.82
CA ARG A 267 69.29 -5.15 -26.04
C ARG A 267 70.16 -6.42 -25.96
N PRO A 268 71.20 -6.54 -26.83
CA PRO A 268 72.13 -7.67 -26.79
C PRO A 268 72.73 -7.89 -25.40
N GLY A 269 72.62 -9.12 -24.88
CA GLY A 269 73.12 -9.53 -23.56
C GLY A 269 72.16 -9.27 -22.39
N LYS A 270 70.93 -8.80 -22.67
CA LYS A 270 69.87 -8.57 -21.66
C LYS A 270 68.53 -9.21 -22.05
N GLU A 271 68.52 -10.07 -23.06
CA GLU A 271 67.34 -10.77 -23.54
C GLU A 271 66.66 -11.53 -22.39
N GLY A 272 65.36 -11.29 -22.20
CA GLY A 272 64.57 -11.89 -21.13
C GLY A 272 64.46 -11.06 -19.84
N GLN A 273 65.23 -9.97 -19.70
CA GLN A 273 65.01 -9.00 -18.62
C GLN A 273 63.81 -8.09 -18.95
N CYS A 274 63.17 -7.52 -17.93
CA CYS A 274 62.14 -6.51 -18.14
C CYS A 274 62.63 -5.12 -17.78
N ARG A 275 62.34 -4.13 -18.62
CA ARG A 275 62.69 -2.73 -18.38
C ARG A 275 61.59 -1.97 -17.65
N GLN A 276 60.35 -2.38 -17.81
CA GLN A 276 59.20 -1.75 -17.19
C GLN A 276 58.15 -2.79 -16.83
N TYR A 277 57.86 -2.89 -15.54
CA TYR A 277 56.77 -3.69 -15.01
C TYR A 277 55.51 -2.84 -14.88
N GLU A 278 54.35 -3.47 -15.10
CA GLU A 278 53.03 -2.94 -14.83
C GLU A 278 52.32 -3.88 -13.86
N GLN A 279 51.69 -3.33 -12.82
CA GLN A 279 50.90 -4.14 -11.90
C GLN A 279 49.54 -4.44 -12.52
N LYS A 280 49.26 -5.72 -12.74
CA LYS A 280 47.95 -6.23 -13.12
C LYS A 280 47.22 -6.70 -11.87
N VAL A 281 46.05 -6.12 -11.59
CA VAL A 281 45.21 -6.52 -10.47
C VAL A 281 44.08 -7.41 -11.00
N ASP A 282 44.09 -8.68 -10.65
CA ASP A 282 43.04 -9.64 -10.96
C ASP A 282 42.11 -9.82 -9.76
N ARG A 283 40.81 -9.56 -9.95
CA ARG A 283 39.78 -9.69 -8.90
C ARG A 283 39.04 -11.01 -9.02
N TYR A 284 38.89 -11.69 -7.89
CA TYR A 284 38.16 -12.95 -7.80
C TYR A 284 37.03 -12.83 -6.79
N TYR A 285 35.82 -13.18 -7.23
CA TYR A 285 34.61 -13.13 -6.40
C TYR A 285 34.13 -14.54 -6.12
N LYS A 286 33.99 -14.85 -4.83
CA LYS A 286 33.51 -16.15 -4.35
C LYS A 286 32.07 -16.02 -3.87
N LEU A 287 31.24 -17.03 -4.16
CA LEU A 287 29.86 -17.12 -3.70
C LEU A 287 29.40 -18.59 -3.62
N PRO A 288 28.29 -18.89 -2.92
CA PRO A 288 27.68 -20.21 -2.89
C PRO A 288 27.29 -20.70 -4.28
N ALA A 289 27.53 -21.98 -4.56
CA ALA A 289 27.18 -22.61 -5.82
C ALA A 289 25.67 -22.82 -5.97
N SER A 290 24.92 -22.91 -4.88
CA SER A 290 23.47 -23.05 -4.90
C SER A 290 22.83 -22.40 -3.68
N ILE A 291 21.73 -21.70 -3.90
CA ILE A 291 20.79 -21.27 -2.85
C ILE A 291 19.38 -21.60 -3.32
N GLU A 292 18.56 -22.02 -2.37
CA GLU A 292 17.12 -22.17 -2.51
C GLU A 292 16.42 -21.23 -1.54
N LEU A 293 15.55 -20.37 -2.06
CA LEU A 293 14.66 -19.51 -1.30
C LEU A 293 13.25 -20.06 -1.34
N THR A 294 12.59 -20.13 -0.20
CA THR A 294 11.20 -20.56 -0.06
C THR A 294 10.41 -19.48 0.66
N MET A 295 9.33 -19.00 0.05
CA MET A 295 8.42 -18.03 0.64
C MET A 295 7.18 -18.73 1.19
N ARG A 296 6.86 -18.47 2.46
CA ARG A 296 5.73 -19.08 3.17
C ARG A 296 4.91 -18.03 3.89
N ASN A 297 3.64 -18.33 4.15
CA ASN A 297 2.86 -17.53 5.08
C ASN A 297 3.17 -17.93 6.52
N ILE A 298 3.23 -16.94 7.39
CA ILE A 298 3.27 -17.16 8.83
C ILE A 298 1.83 -17.49 9.26
N PRO A 299 1.59 -18.66 9.90
CA PRO A 299 0.28 -18.99 10.48
C PRO A 299 -0.21 -17.88 11.42
N ARG A 300 -1.49 -17.52 11.34
CA ARG A 300 -2.06 -16.55 12.29
C ARG A 300 -2.38 -17.26 13.60
N ASP A 301 -2.02 -16.65 14.73
CA ASP A 301 -2.31 -17.21 16.05
C ASP A 301 -3.81 -17.45 16.22
N GLY A 302 -4.19 -18.68 16.61
CA GLY A 302 -5.57 -19.06 16.87
C GLY A 302 -6.47 -19.25 15.64
N SER A 303 -5.95 -19.07 14.42
CA SER A 303 -6.73 -19.25 13.18
C SER A 303 -6.89 -20.70 12.75
N GLY A 304 -5.95 -21.57 13.14
CA GLY A 304 -5.83 -22.92 12.57
C GLY A 304 -5.22 -22.95 11.16
N ASP A 305 -4.74 -21.81 10.64
CA ASP A 305 -4.05 -21.73 9.36
C ASP A 305 -2.74 -22.54 9.38
N ASN A 306 -2.45 -23.25 8.30
CA ASN A 306 -1.17 -23.90 8.10
C ASN A 306 -0.17 -22.97 7.40
N SER A 307 1.12 -23.25 7.60
CA SER A 307 2.19 -22.67 6.80
C SER A 307 2.17 -23.31 5.41
N ASN A 308 1.68 -22.58 4.43
CA ASN A 308 1.65 -22.90 3.02
C ASN A 308 2.83 -22.24 2.28
N GLU A 309 3.30 -22.93 1.26
CA GLU A 309 4.33 -22.40 0.36
C GLU A 309 3.69 -21.56 -0.74
N HIS A 310 4.18 -20.33 -0.88
CA HIS A 310 3.75 -19.37 -1.91
C HIS A 310 4.79 -19.20 -3.01
N GLY A 311 6.00 -19.73 -2.84
CA GLY A 311 6.96 -19.79 -3.91
C GLY A 311 8.28 -20.41 -3.51
N ASN A 312 9.01 -20.84 -4.52
CA ASN A 312 10.36 -21.35 -4.47
C ASN A 312 11.19 -20.67 -5.55
N LEU A 313 12.42 -20.27 -5.23
CA LEU A 313 13.38 -19.73 -6.17
C LEU A 313 14.77 -20.25 -5.83
N LYS A 314 15.33 -21.06 -6.72
CA LYS A 314 16.61 -21.71 -6.55
C LYS A 314 17.52 -21.47 -7.73
N TYR A 315 18.79 -21.24 -7.47
CA TYR A 315 19.84 -21.28 -8.49
C TYR A 315 20.81 -22.42 -8.24
N THR A 316 21.43 -22.91 -9.31
CA THR A 316 22.55 -23.85 -9.23
C THR A 316 23.61 -23.46 -10.26
N ILE A 317 24.84 -23.30 -9.78
CA ILE A 317 26.01 -23.02 -10.61
C ILE A 317 26.84 -24.29 -10.75
N GLU A 318 27.14 -24.65 -11.98
CA GLU A 318 27.98 -25.79 -12.32
C GLU A 318 29.24 -25.30 -13.02
N CYS A 319 30.39 -25.51 -12.40
CA CYS A 319 31.71 -25.18 -12.93
C CYS A 319 32.57 -26.44 -13.03
N GLU A 320 33.51 -26.49 -13.98
CA GLU A 320 34.48 -27.60 -14.11
C GLU A 320 35.31 -27.82 -12.84
N SER A 321 35.61 -26.74 -12.11
CA SER A 321 36.30 -26.77 -10.82
C SER A 321 35.34 -26.34 -9.71
N ARG A 322 34.75 -27.31 -9.02
CA ARG A 322 34.03 -27.09 -7.76
C ARG A 322 34.98 -27.31 -6.58
N LYS A 323 34.95 -26.41 -5.60
CA LYS A 323 35.65 -26.61 -4.33
C LYS A 323 34.61 -26.77 -3.23
N TRP A 324 34.64 -27.94 -2.60
CA TRP A 324 33.88 -28.17 -1.37
C TRP A 324 34.52 -27.34 -0.27
N ASP A 325 33.78 -26.37 0.27
CA ASP A 325 34.35 -25.42 1.21
C ASP A 325 33.30 -24.92 2.21
N CYS A 326 33.32 -25.51 3.40
CA CYS A 326 32.44 -25.17 4.52
C CYS A 326 32.62 -23.76 5.10
N ILE A 327 33.54 -22.94 4.56
CA ILE A 327 33.75 -21.56 5.02
C ILE A 327 32.44 -20.76 5.08
N PHE A 328 31.57 -20.83 4.08
CA PHE A 328 30.30 -20.07 4.11
C PHE A 328 29.36 -20.55 5.20
N CYS A 329 29.16 -21.87 5.34
CA CYS A 329 28.34 -22.43 6.39
C CYS A 329 28.89 -22.09 7.78
N ASN A 330 30.21 -22.07 7.95
CA ASN A 330 30.86 -21.66 9.20
C ASN A 330 30.70 -20.16 9.49
N MET A 331 30.70 -19.30 8.46
CA MET A 331 30.50 -17.85 8.62
C MET A 331 29.04 -17.45 8.85
N VAL A 332 28.10 -18.19 8.26
CA VAL A 332 26.66 -18.01 8.44
C VAL A 332 26.18 -18.60 9.78
N GLY A 333 26.88 -19.60 10.32
CA GLY A 333 26.53 -20.27 11.57
C GLY A 333 25.18 -21.00 11.47
N ILE A 334 24.41 -21.02 12.56
CA ILE A 334 23.07 -21.65 12.62
C ILE A 334 22.01 -20.81 11.89
N GLY A 335 22.28 -19.53 11.58
CA GLY A 335 21.42 -18.74 10.71
C GLY A 335 21.88 -17.29 10.51
N LEU A 336 21.90 -16.81 9.26
CA LEU A 336 22.09 -15.40 8.91
C LEU A 336 20.73 -14.74 8.71
N SER A 337 20.43 -13.70 9.48
CA SER A 337 19.24 -12.87 9.29
C SER A 337 19.61 -11.66 8.43
N VAL A 338 18.98 -11.52 7.27
CA VAL A 338 19.23 -10.41 6.33
C VAL A 338 18.00 -9.51 6.25
N PRO A 339 18.11 -8.21 6.57
CA PRO A 339 17.00 -7.28 6.42
C PRO A 339 16.78 -6.99 4.93
N VAL A 340 15.67 -7.48 4.38
CA VAL A 340 15.25 -7.21 3.00
C VAL A 340 13.91 -6.47 3.06
N PRO A 341 13.89 -5.11 2.97
CA PRO A 341 12.67 -4.32 3.16
C PRO A 341 11.48 -4.76 2.30
N ILE A 342 11.75 -5.19 1.06
CA ILE A 342 10.72 -5.64 0.12
C ILE A 342 10.21 -7.06 0.40
N ALA A 343 10.93 -7.86 1.20
CA ALA A 343 10.48 -9.18 1.65
C ALA A 343 9.45 -9.08 2.78
N GLY A 344 9.31 -7.92 3.44
CA GLY A 344 8.37 -7.69 4.53
C GLY A 344 8.79 -8.27 5.89
N ALA A 345 9.82 -9.12 5.92
CA ALA A 345 10.44 -9.66 7.12
C ALA A 345 11.94 -9.92 6.87
N PRO A 346 12.77 -10.03 7.93
CA PRO A 346 14.15 -10.49 7.80
C PRO A 346 14.19 -11.90 7.19
N VAL A 347 15.04 -12.10 6.21
CA VAL A 347 15.25 -13.40 5.56
C VAL A 347 16.17 -14.24 6.43
N LEU A 348 15.76 -15.46 6.74
CA LEU A 348 16.57 -16.42 7.49
C LEU A 348 17.32 -17.35 6.54
N MET A 349 18.64 -17.27 6.54
CA MET A 349 19.50 -18.14 5.74
C MET A 349 20.11 -19.22 6.62
N SER A 350 19.99 -20.48 6.20
CA SER A 350 20.58 -21.64 6.88
C SER A 350 21.46 -22.45 5.94
N CYS A 351 22.41 -23.20 6.50
CA CYS A 351 23.18 -24.18 5.73
C CYS A 351 22.68 -25.59 6.03
N LEU A 352 22.40 -26.37 4.98
CA LEU A 352 21.85 -27.72 5.11
C LEU A 352 22.92 -28.76 5.43
N PHE A 353 24.11 -28.65 4.81
CA PHE A 353 25.17 -29.65 4.93
C PHE A 353 26.57 -29.04 4.93
N CYS A 354 27.35 -29.48 5.92
CA CYS A 354 28.79 -29.48 6.05
C CYS A 354 29.16 -30.79 6.77
#